data_AF-A0A2A4QQJ8-F1
#
_entry.id   AF-A0A2A4QQJ8-F1
#
_cell.length_a   1.000
_cell.length_b   1.000
_cell.length_c   1.000
_cell.angle_alpha   90.00
_cell.angle_beta   90.00
_cell.angle_gamma   90.00
#
_symmetry.space_group_name_H-M   'P 1'
#
loop_
_entity.id
_entity.type
_entity.pdbx_description
1 polymer ?
#
loop_
_entity_poly.entity_id
_entity_poly.type
_entity_poly.pdbx_seq_one_letter_code
_entity_poly.pdbx_strand_id
1 'polypeptide(L)' 'MSKPNKEDYDERFHMYVDLTNTEDMFEALEASSEELLTSMAVVPVEKEDYRYEAEKWSIKEVIG' A
#
# COMPACT_ATOMS: atom_id res chain seq x y z
N MET A 1 15.32 6.97 -1.12
CA MET A 1 15.58 7.16 0.33
C MET A 1 15.93 5.81 0.90
N SER A 2 17.11 5.64 1.48
CA SER A 2 17.66 4.34 1.85
C SER A 2 17.07 3.77 3.14
N LYS A 3 17.05 2.44 3.27
CA LYS A 3 16.63 1.74 4.49
C LYS A 3 17.39 2.28 5.72
N PRO A 4 16.70 2.60 6.83
CA PRO A 4 17.33 3.14 8.02
C PRO A 4 18.17 2.09 8.76
N ASN A 5 19.24 2.53 9.43
CA ASN A 5 20.04 1.69 10.30
C ASN A 5 19.33 1.44 11.63
N LYS A 6 19.74 0.41 12.37
CA LYS A 6 19.13 0.06 13.67
C LYS A 6 19.20 1.18 14.72
N GLU A 7 20.12 2.12 14.55
CA GLU A 7 20.33 3.27 15.44
C GLU A 7 19.38 4.44 15.13
N ASP A 8 18.74 4.42 13.96
CA ASP A 8 17.85 5.50 13.49
C ASP A 8 16.41 5.35 14.03
N TYR A 9 16.10 4.24 14.69
CA TYR A 9 14.77 3.93 15.22
C TYR A 9 14.82 3.12 16.51
N ASP A 10 13.70 3.10 17.23
CA ASP A 10 13.54 2.27 18.43
C ASP A 10 13.45 0.78 18.08
N GLU A 11 14.11 -0.09 18.86
CA GLU A 11 14.20 -1.54 18.63
C GLU A 11 12.85 -2.23 18.37
N ARG A 12 11.75 -1.72 18.96
CA ARG A 12 10.39 -2.24 18.73
C ARG A 12 9.94 -2.17 17.26
N PHE A 13 10.58 -1.32 16.46
CA PHE A 13 10.30 -1.19 15.02
C PHE A 13 11.20 -2.04 14.13
N HIS A 14 12.24 -2.66 14.70
CA HIS A 14 13.24 -3.40 13.93
C HIS A 14 12.62 -4.49 13.05
N MET A 15 11.64 -5.22 13.60
CA MET A 15 10.89 -6.23 12.84
C MET A 15 10.22 -5.65 11.59
N TYR A 16 9.60 -4.46 11.68
CA TYR A 16 8.91 -3.87 10.52
C TYR A 16 9.89 -3.38 9.45
N VAL A 17 11.03 -2.84 9.89
CA VAL A 17 12.11 -2.44 8.97
C VAL A 17 12.70 -3.67 8.30
N ASP A 18 12.87 -4.79 9.00
CA ASP A 18 13.37 -6.03 8.40
C ASP A 18 12.40 -6.67 7.39
N LEU A 19 11.08 -6.43 7.53
CA LEU A 19 10.08 -6.89 6.57
C LEU A 19 10.11 -6.13 5.23
N THR A 20 10.80 -4.99 5.13
CA THR A 20 10.89 -4.26 3.87
C THR A 20 11.92 -4.90 2.94
N ASN A 21 11.45 -5.35 1.77
CA ASN A 21 12.27 -5.98 0.72
C ASN A 21 12.97 -4.96 -0.21
N THR A 22 12.75 -3.66 0.01
CA THR A 22 13.34 -2.59 -0.80
C THR A 22 14.36 -1.80 0.00
N GLU A 23 15.39 -1.35 -0.70
CA GLU A 23 16.35 -0.37 -0.19
C GLU A 23 15.89 1.07 -0.49
N ASP A 24 15.10 1.30 -1.54
CA ASP A 24 14.55 2.63 -1.85
C ASP A 24 13.04 2.71 -1.63
N MET A 25 12.65 3.55 -0.67
CA MET A 25 11.26 3.83 -0.35
C MET A 25 10.47 4.43 -1.52
N PHE A 26 11.08 5.31 -2.33
CA PHE A 26 10.38 5.96 -3.44
C PHE A 26 10.10 4.98 -4.57
N GLU A 27 11.07 4.12 -4.89
CA GLU A 27 10.90 3.05 -5.88
C GLU A 27 9.79 2.09 -5.45
N ALA A 28 9.76 1.69 -4.16
CA ALA A 28 8.72 0.83 -3.65
C ALA A 28 7.33 1.49 -3.65
N LEU A 29 7.26 2.80 -3.39
CA LEU A 29 6.01 3.54 -3.45
C LEU A 29 5.48 3.65 -4.89
N GLU A 30 6.37 3.88 -5.86
CA GLU A 30 6.03 3.91 -7.28
C GLU A 30 5.50 2.54 -7.74
N ALA A 31 6.24 1.48 -7.46
CA ALA A 31 5.83 0.11 -7.77
C ALA A 31 4.49 -0.27 -7.11
N SER A 32 4.30 0.08 -5.83
CA SER A 32 3.04 -0.18 -5.12
C SER A 32 1.87 0.58 -5.73
N SER A 33 2.10 1.78 -6.26
CA SER A 33 1.05 2.57 -6.91
C SER A 33 0.64 1.94 -8.24
N GLU A 34 1.60 1.47 -9.03
CA GLU A 34 1.32 0.76 -10.29
C GLU A 34 0.59 -0.57 -10.05
N GLU A 35 1.00 -1.34 -9.02
CA GLU A 35 0.35 -2.60 -8.65
C GLU A 35 -1.09 -2.36 -8.18
N LEU A 36 -1.33 -1.31 -7.39
CA LEU A 36 -2.67 -0.92 -6.95
C LEU A 36 -3.56 -0.58 -8.15
N LEU A 37 -3.10 0.29 -9.05
CA LEU A 37 -3.86 0.68 -10.24
C LEU A 37 -4.15 -0.53 -11.14
N THR A 38 -3.18 -1.40 -11.34
CA THR A 38 -3.33 -2.63 -12.13
C THR A 38 -4.37 -3.55 -11.51
N SER A 39 -4.32 -3.75 -10.19
CA SER A 39 -5.27 -4.59 -9.46
C SER A 39 -6.69 -4.04 -9.54
N MET A 40 -6.84 -2.72 -9.45
CA MET A 40 -8.14 -2.06 -9.54
C MET A 40 -8.71 -2.08 -10.97
N ALA A 41 -7.87 -2.08 -12.01
CA ALA A 41 -8.33 -2.15 -13.40
C ALA A 41 -9.05 -3.46 -13.75
N VAL A 42 -8.86 -4.52 -12.96
CA VAL A 42 -9.52 -5.83 -13.14
C VAL A 42 -10.89 -5.87 -12.44
N VAL A 43 -11.22 -4.88 -11.60
CA VAL A 43 -12.50 -4.82 -10.89
C VAL A 43 -13.62 -4.55 -11.90
N PRO A 44 -14.70 -5.37 -11.91
CA PRO A 44 -15.86 -5.11 -12.76
C PRO A 44 -16.58 -3.82 -12.37
N VAL A 45 -17.06 -3.06 -13.36
CA VAL A 45 -17.75 -1.76 -13.18
C VAL A 45 -18.93 -1.88 -12.21
N GLU A 46 -19.68 -2.98 -12.28
CA GLU A 46 -20.82 -3.25 -11.39
C GLU A 46 -20.45 -3.39 -9.90
N LYS A 47 -19.16 -3.51 -9.57
CA LYS A 47 -18.65 -3.59 -8.20
C LYS A 47 -18.00 -2.30 -7.70
N GLU A 48 -17.86 -1.27 -8.55
CA GLU A 48 -17.20 -0.02 -8.15
C GLU A 48 -17.87 0.66 -6.95
N ASP A 49 -19.22 0.65 -6.93
CA ASP A 49 -20.03 1.24 -5.86
C ASP A 49 -20.40 0.24 -4.75
N TYR A 50 -19.96 -1.03 -4.86
CA TYR A 50 -20.28 -2.06 -3.86
C TYR A 50 -19.59 -1.77 -2.53
N ARG A 51 -20.36 -1.89 -1.43
CA ARG A 51 -19.87 -1.83 -0.05
C ARG A 51 -20.16 -3.16 0.62
N TYR A 52 -19.11 -3.79 1.15
CA TYR A 52 -19.26 -5.09 1.82
C TYR A 52 -19.93 -4.98 3.20
N GLU A 53 -19.92 -3.78 3.80
CA GLU A 53 -20.58 -3.48 5.05
C GLU A 53 -20.97 -2.00 5.09
N ALA A 54 -21.93 -1.65 5.95
CA ALA A 54 -22.28 -0.27 6.23
C ALA A 54 -21.02 0.51 6.67
N GLU A 55 -20.94 1.78 6.25
CA GLU A 55 -19.84 2.71 6.58
C GLU A 55 -18.46 2.35 6.02
N LYS A 56 -18.34 1.30 5.19
CA LYS A 56 -17.10 0.97 4.47
C LYS A 56 -17.05 1.68 3.14
N TRP A 57 -15.84 2.08 2.73
CA TRP A 57 -15.63 2.67 1.41
C TRP A 57 -15.97 1.69 0.29
N SER A 58 -16.54 2.22 -0.79
CA SER A 58 -16.60 1.50 -2.06
C SER A 58 -15.24 1.55 -2.75
N ILE A 59 -15.05 0.72 -3.77
CA ILE A 59 -13.80 0.70 -4.54
C ILE A 59 -13.56 2.06 -5.21
N LYS A 60 -14.62 2.69 -5.70
CA LYS A 60 -14.57 4.03 -6.30
C LYS A 60 -14.06 5.10 -5.32
N GLU A 61 -14.49 5.06 -4.07
CA GLU A 61 -14.05 6.01 -3.05
C GLU A 61 -12.59 5.80 -2.61
N VAL A 62 -12.08 4.57 -2.71
CA VAL A 62 -10.67 4.27 -2.41
C VAL A 62 -9.74 4.84 -3.48
N ILE A 63 -10.17 4.85 -4.75
CA ILE A 63 -9.35 5.29 -5.89
C ILE A 63 -9.45 6.80 -6.13
N GLY A 64 -10.60 7.42 -5.81
CA GLY A 64 -10.84 8.87 -5.97
C GLY A 64 -11.73 9.20 -7.16
#